data_AF-A0A8S9NCR3-F1
#
_entry.id   AF-A0A8S9NCR3-F1
#
_cell.length_a   1.000
_cell.length_b   1.000
_cell.length_c   1.000
_cell.angle_alpha   90.00
_cell.angle_beta   90.00
_cell.angle_gamma   90.00
#
_symmetry.space_group_name_H-M   'P 1'
#
loop_
_entity.id
_entity.type
_entity.pdbx_description
1 polymer ?
#
loop_
_entity_poly.entity_id
_entity_poly.type
_entity_poly.pdbx_seq_one_letter_code
_entity_poly.pdbx_strand_id
1 'polypeptide(L)'
;MWGIVKSIVDLCMKLSEGKYVLVKDPSKPQVRIYEVPADAFENDYVEEPLPEDEQVQPPEESSTEAETNGAAEDKKPEGQA
;
A
#
# COMPACT_ATOMS: atom_id res chain seq x y z
N MET A 1 4.78 -9.82 -14.58
CA MET A 1 4.53 -8.53 -15.27
C MET A 1 5.12 -7.40 -14.43
N TRP A 2 6.46 -7.30 -14.34
CA TRP A 2 7.18 -6.31 -13.50
C TRP A 2 7.92 -5.23 -14.32
N GLY A 3 8.00 -5.40 -15.64
CA GLY A 3 8.81 -4.54 -16.51
C GLY A 3 8.38 -3.07 -16.49
N ILE A 4 7.08 -2.79 -16.39
CA ILE A 4 6.55 -1.42 -16.36
C ILE A 4 7.04 -0.67 -15.11
N VAL A 5 6.96 -1.32 -13.95
CA VAL A 5 7.44 -0.73 -12.68
C VAL A 5 8.93 -0.48 -12.74
N LYS A 6 9.72 -1.46 -13.23
CA LYS A 6 11.17 -1.29 -13.40
C LYS A 6 11.48 -0.08 -14.29
N SER A 7 10.79 0.09 -15.41
CA SER A 7 10.99 1.22 -16.31
C SER A 7 10.67 2.58 -15.65
N ILE A 8 9.62 2.65 -14.83
CA ILE A 8 9.28 3.88 -14.10
C ILE A 8 10.35 4.18 -13.04
N VAL A 9 10.79 3.18 -12.28
CA VAL A 9 11.86 3.35 -11.28
C VAL A 9 13.18 3.78 -11.92
N ASP A 10 13.57 3.14 -13.03
CA ASP A 10 14.78 3.49 -13.79
C ASP A 10 14.72 4.94 -14.31
N LEU A 11 13.51 5.47 -14.59
CA LEU A 11 13.31 6.85 -14.97
C LEU A 11 13.44 7.79 -13.76
N CYS A 12 12.80 7.46 -12.63
CA CYS A 12 12.89 8.24 -11.40
C CYS A 12 14.33 8.34 -10.87
N MET A 13 15.13 7.29 -10.99
CA MET A 13 16.54 7.31 -10.56
C MET A 13 17.42 8.29 -11.35
N LYS A 14 16.96 8.78 -12.51
CA LYS A 14 17.68 9.77 -13.33
C LYS A 14 17.22 11.20 -13.07
N LEU A 15 16.12 11.39 -12.35
CA LEU A 15 15.60 12.69 -11.98
C LEU A 15 16.31 13.19 -10.71
N SER A 16 16.27 14.50 -10.48
CA SER A 16 16.74 15.09 -9.23
C SER A 16 15.83 14.71 -8.06
N GLU A 17 16.34 14.84 -6.84
CA GLU A 17 15.52 14.67 -5.64
C GLU A 17 14.45 15.77 -5.60
N GLY A 18 13.19 15.37 -5.41
CA GLY A 18 12.05 16.28 -5.45
C GLY A 18 10.72 15.55 -5.44
N LYS A 19 9.62 16.30 -5.46
CA LYS A 19 8.27 15.74 -5.58
C LYS A 19 7.85 15.71 -7.04
N TYR A 20 7.22 14.62 -7.46
CA TYR A 20 6.78 14.41 -8.84
C TYR A 20 5.36 13.87 -8.91
N VAL A 21 4.62 14.21 -9.97
CA VAL A 21 3.28 13.70 -10.26
C VAL A 21 3.30 12.93 -11.57
N LEU A 22 2.78 11.69 -11.55
CA LEU A 22 2.51 10.92 -12.75
C LEU A 22 1.06 11.14 -13.20
N VAL A 23 0.86 11.70 -14.39
CA VAL A 23 -0.48 11.99 -14.94
C VAL A 23 -0.71 11.20 -16.22
N LYS A 24 -1.88 10.56 -16.32
CA LYS A 24 -2.38 9.96 -17.56
C LYS A 24 -3.10 11.02 -18.39
N ASP A 25 -2.70 11.16 -19.65
CA ASP A 25 -3.35 12.05 -20.60
C ASP A 25 -4.79 11.55 -20.88
N PRO A 26 -5.84 12.36 -20.66
CA PRO A 26 -7.21 11.90 -20.85
C PRO A 26 -7.52 11.62 -22.33
N SER A 27 -6.90 12.37 -23.25
CA SER A 27 -7.15 12.29 -24.69
C SER A 27 -6.25 11.28 -25.41
N LYS A 28 -5.07 10.99 -24.85
CA LYS A 28 -4.06 10.11 -25.47
C LYS A 28 -3.67 8.98 -24.51
N PRO A 29 -3.36 7.77 -24.99
CA PRO A 29 -2.85 6.68 -24.15
C PRO A 29 -1.38 6.93 -23.78
N GLN A 30 -1.11 8.02 -23.04
CA GLN A 30 0.21 8.46 -22.65
C GLN A 30 0.22 8.84 -21.17
N VAL A 31 1.32 8.51 -20.48
CA VAL A 31 1.60 8.99 -19.12
C VAL A 31 2.78 9.97 -19.17
N ARG A 32 2.73 11.01 -18.34
CA ARG A 32 3.77 12.04 -18.20
C ARG A 32 4.11 12.24 -16.73
N ILE A 33 5.37 12.54 -16.44
CA ILE A 33 5.86 12.89 -15.10
C ILE A 33 6.14 14.39 -15.09
N TYR A 34 5.62 15.08 -14.08
CA TYR A 34 5.87 16.50 -13.83
C TYR A 34 6.54 16.68 -12.48
N GLU A 35 7.53 17.55 -12.39
CA GLU A 35 8.06 18.03 -11.12
C GLU A 35 7.06 19.00 -10.50
N VAL A 36 6.87 18.90 -9.19
CA VAL A 36 6.02 19.81 -8.45
C VAL A 36 6.75 20.39 -7.25
N PRO A 37 6.38 21.59 -6.81
CA PRO A 37 6.88 22.17 -5.57
C PRO A 37 6.73 21.25 -4.35
N ALA A 38 7.55 21.48 -3.32
CA ALA A 38 7.54 20.67 -2.10
C ALA A 38 6.20 20.77 -1.33
N ASP A 39 5.48 21.88 -1.45
CA ASP A 39 4.19 22.16 -0.84
C ASP A 39 3.00 21.66 -1.68
N ALA A 40 3.21 21.08 -2.87
CA ALA A 40 2.13 20.74 -3.81
C ALA A 40 1.08 19.71 -3.32
N PHE A 41 1.38 19.01 -2.23
CA PHE A 41 0.46 18.03 -1.62
C PHE A 41 0.19 18.33 -0.15
N GLU A 42 0.70 19.45 0.37
CA GLU A 42 0.40 19.88 1.72
C GLU A 42 -0.97 20.57 1.68
N ASN A 43 -2.00 19.80 2.04
CA ASN A 43 -3.35 20.33 2.18
C ASN A 43 -3.38 21.21 3.44
N ASP A 44 -3.48 22.53 3.26
CA ASP A 44 -3.95 23.46 4.33
C ASP A 44 -5.42 23.23 4.69
N TYR A 45 -6.10 22.29 4.02
CA TYR A 45 -7.43 21.84 4.36
C TYR A 45 -7.35 20.92 5.57
N VAL A 46 -7.70 21.49 6.72
CA VAL A 46 -8.18 20.75 7.89
C VAL A 46 -9.16 19.71 7.38
N GLU A 47 -8.79 18.44 7.53
CA GLU A 47 -9.66 17.31 7.24
C GLU A 47 -10.84 17.43 8.21
N GLU A 48 -11.93 18.10 7.79
CA GLU A 48 -13.17 18.10 8.56
C GLU A 48 -13.59 16.64 8.69
N PRO A 49 -13.69 16.10 9.92
CA PRO A 49 -14.05 14.72 10.10
C PRO A 49 -15.40 14.48 9.42
N LEU A 50 -15.41 13.58 8.44
CA LEU A 50 -16.64 13.17 7.79
C LEU A 50 -17.60 12.63 8.86
N PRO A 51 -18.88 13.01 8.83
CA PRO A 51 -19.87 12.50 9.77
C PRO A 51 -19.86 10.97 9.76
N GLU A 52 -20.02 10.37 10.95
CA GLU A 52 -19.86 8.93 11.20
C GLU A 52 -20.72 8.05 10.24
N ASP A 53 -21.82 8.61 9.73
CA ASP A 53 -22.77 7.94 8.82
C ASP A 53 -22.26 7.76 7.37
N GLU A 54 -21.19 8.44 6.95
CA GLU A 54 -20.61 8.32 5.59
C GLU A 54 -19.29 7.53 5.55
N GLN A 55 -18.84 6.99 6.69
CA GLN A 55 -17.62 6.17 6.75
C GLN A 55 -17.90 4.78 6.18
N VAL A 56 -17.38 4.51 4.97
CA VAL A 56 -17.41 3.19 4.36
C VAL A 56 -16.51 2.25 5.18
N GLN A 57 -17.11 1.34 5.95
CA GLN A 57 -16.39 0.31 6.68
C GLN A 57 -15.54 -0.50 5.67
N PRO A 58 -14.20 -0.57 5.83
CA PRO A 58 -13.40 -1.47 5.01
C PRO A 58 -13.88 -2.90 5.23
N PRO A 59 -14.04 -3.72 4.17
CA PRO A 59 -14.51 -5.09 4.32
C PRO A 59 -13.54 -5.87 5.22
N GLU A 60 -14.07 -6.49 6.26
CA GLU A 60 -13.33 -7.32 7.21
C GLU A 60 -12.51 -8.38 6.47
N GLU A 61 -11.19 -8.42 6.73
CA GLU A 61 -10.33 -9.52 6.27
C GLU A 61 -10.81 -10.83 6.89
N SER A 62 -11.54 -11.63 6.11
CA SER A 62 -11.86 -13.00 6.49
C SER A 62 -10.56 -13.82 6.53
N SER A 63 -10.14 -14.17 7.75
CA SER A 63 -9.03 -15.04 8.06
C SER A 63 -9.05 -16.32 7.22
N THR A 64 -7.94 -16.64 6.55
CA THR A 64 -7.62 -18.03 6.17
C THR A 64 -6.12 -18.21 6.35
N GLU A 65 -5.70 -18.28 7.62
CA GLU A 65 -4.46 -18.94 7.99
C GLU A 65 -4.68 -20.44 7.76
N ALA A 66 -4.16 -20.94 6.65
CA ALA A 66 -4.07 -22.37 6.37
C ALA A 66 -2.95 -22.97 7.24
N GLU A 67 -3.26 -23.33 8.49
CA GLU A 67 -2.39 -24.18 9.29
C GLU A 67 -2.51 -25.64 8.85
N THR A 68 -1.37 -26.16 8.40
CA THR A 68 -1.13 -27.51 7.92
C THR A 68 -1.12 -28.51 9.08
N ASN A 69 -1.81 -29.65 8.89
CA ASN A 69 -1.85 -30.79 9.82
C ASN A 69 -0.48 -31.25 10.35
N GLY A 70 -0.39 -31.48 11.67
CA GLY A 70 0.67 -32.23 12.33
C GLY A 70 0.15 -32.85 13.64
N ALA A 71 0.12 -34.17 13.68
CA ALA A 71 -0.54 -35.00 14.68
C ALA A 71 0.29 -35.24 15.97
N ALA A 72 -0.43 -35.76 16.98
CA ALA A 72 0.01 -36.52 18.16
C ALA A 72 0.38 -35.74 19.44
N GLU A 73 -0.61 -35.64 20.34
CA GLU A 73 -0.39 -35.63 21.79
C GLU A 73 0.27 -36.96 22.23
N ASP A 74 1.45 -36.88 22.86
CA ASP A 74 1.94 -37.95 23.73
C ASP A 74 2.28 -37.37 25.11
N LYS A 75 1.68 -37.98 26.11
CA LYS A 75 1.52 -37.52 27.49
C LYS A 75 2.76 -37.90 28.31
N LYS A 76 3.59 -36.94 28.69
CA LYS A 76 4.65 -37.15 29.69
C LYS A 76 4.16 -36.73 31.09
N PRO A 77 3.98 -37.63 32.06
CA PRO A 77 4.00 -37.26 33.48
C PRO A 77 5.45 -37.22 33.98
N GLU A 78 5.90 -36.05 34.42
CA GLU A 78 7.12 -35.89 35.21
C GLU A 78 6.86 -36.33 36.65
N GLY A 79 7.77 -37.16 37.16
CA GLY A 79 7.83 -37.54 38.57
C GLY A 79 8.79 -36.66 39.37
N GLN A 80 8.70 -36.85 40.70
CA GLN A 80 9.52 -36.29 41.79
C GLN A 80 9.26 -34.79 42.12
N ALA A 81 9.05 -34.38 43.37
CA ALA A 81 9.33 -34.99 44.68
C ALA A 81 8.28 -34.55 45.73
#